data_AF-E1LN26-F1
#
_entry.id   AF-E1LN26-F1
#
_cell.length_a   1.000
_cell.length_b   1.000
_cell.length_c   1.000
_cell.angle_alpha   90.00
_cell.angle_beta   90.00
_cell.angle_gamma   90.00
#
_symmetry.space_group_name_H-M   'P 1'
#
loop_
_entity.id
_entity.type
_entity.pdbx_description
1 polymer ?
#
loop_
_entity_poly.entity_id
_entity_poly.type
_entity_poly.pdbx_seq_one_letter_code
_entity_poly.pdbx_strand_id
1 'polypeptide(L)'
;MLKKVDESDLKGCVWAEPLPIYRKTRVHVEIEGYGKKITTEFKTDDMDFSKKASFFKRALFERAEMMSQFDFRETTTEEWNRIILELEEAIKCIQK
;
A
#
# COMPACT_ATOMS: atom_id res chain seq x y z
N MET A 1 29.56 -10.59 12.50
CA MET A 1 28.83 -9.38 12.92
C MET A 1 28.01 -8.92 11.72
N LEU A 2 26.72 -9.23 11.68
CA LEU A 2 25.85 -8.74 10.60
C LEU A 2 25.62 -7.25 10.78
N LYS A 3 25.87 -6.48 9.72
CA LYS A 3 25.59 -5.04 9.66
C LYS A 3 24.10 -4.82 9.99
N LYS A 4 23.83 -3.89 10.90
CA LYS A 4 22.51 -3.25 10.97
C LYS A 4 22.26 -2.58 9.61
N VAL A 5 21.30 -3.10 8.85
CA VAL A 5 20.72 -2.40 7.72
C VAL A 5 19.63 -1.52 8.33
N ASP A 6 20.02 -0.28 8.61
CA ASP A 6 19.22 0.74 9.25
C ASP A 6 18.57 1.58 8.14
N GLU A 7 17.62 0.97 7.45
CA GLU A 7 16.65 1.54 6.50
C GLU A 7 15.88 0.32 5.96
N SER A 8 14.55 0.30 6.13
CA SER A 8 13.70 -0.79 5.64
C SER A 8 14.11 -1.20 4.22
N ASP A 9 14.33 -2.50 3.97
CA ASP A 9 14.58 -3.04 2.62
C ASP A 9 13.38 -2.78 1.67
N LEU A 10 12.29 -2.22 2.20
CA LEU A 10 11.06 -1.87 1.52
C LEU A 10 11.13 -0.44 0.94
N LYS A 11 10.91 -0.36 -0.37
CA LYS A 11 10.75 0.86 -1.15
C LYS A 11 9.39 0.89 -1.80
N GLY A 12 8.92 2.05 -2.23
CA GLY A 12 7.63 2.15 -2.89
C GLY A 12 6.94 3.49 -2.74
N CYS A 13 5.82 3.62 -3.43
CA CYS A 13 5.03 4.83 -3.50
C CYS A 13 3.55 4.51 -3.57
N VAL A 14 2.76 5.39 -2.97
CA VAL A 14 1.30 5.40 -3.14
C VAL A 14 0.95 6.80 -3.60
N TRP A 15 0.24 6.89 -4.70
CA TRP A 15 -0.28 8.16 -5.21
C TRP A 15 -1.69 7.97 -5.72
N ALA A 16 -2.42 9.07 -5.78
CA ALA A 16 -3.82 9.08 -6.11
C ALA A 16 -4.07 10.07 -7.25
N GLU A 17 -4.81 9.63 -8.26
CA GLU A 17 -5.26 10.44 -9.38
C GLU A 17 -6.78 10.62 -9.28
N PRO A 18 -7.29 11.86 -9.17
CA PRO A 18 -8.72 12.10 -9.22
C PRO A 18 -9.27 11.75 -10.61
N LEU A 19 -10.43 11.12 -10.66
CA LEU A 19 -11.16 10.81 -11.88
C LEU A 19 -12.51 11.56 -11.88
N PRO A 20 -12.54 12.86 -12.25
CA PRO A 20 -13.67 13.76 -12.00
C PRO A 20 -14.96 13.30 -12.69
N ILE A 21 -14.84 12.76 -13.90
CA ILE A 21 -15.97 12.27 -14.71
C ILE A 21 -16.71 11.14 -13.98
N TYR A 22 -15.98 10.31 -13.23
CA TYR A 22 -16.53 9.16 -12.53
C TYR A 22 -16.79 9.43 -11.04
N ARG A 23 -16.45 10.63 -10.55
CA ARG A 23 -16.43 11.00 -9.12
C ARG A 23 -15.71 9.95 -8.26
N LYS A 24 -14.63 9.39 -8.80
CA LYS A 24 -13.79 8.39 -8.15
C LYS A 24 -12.36 8.90 -8.05
N THR A 25 -11.56 8.26 -7.22
CA THR A 25 -10.11 8.39 -7.19
C THR A 25 -9.49 7.07 -7.60
N ARG A 26 -8.53 7.10 -8.51
CA ARG A 26 -7.65 5.96 -8.77
C ARG A 26 -6.46 6.03 -7.84
N VAL A 27 -6.19 4.95 -7.12
CA VAL A 27 -5.03 4.84 -6.24
C VAL A 27 -4.06 3.86 -6.87
N HIS A 28 -2.82 4.29 -7.02
CA HIS A 28 -1.71 3.48 -7.47
C HIS A 28 -0.85 3.11 -6.28
N VAL A 29 -0.48 1.83 -6.20
CA VAL A 29 0.34 1.28 -5.13
C VAL A 29 1.52 0.55 -5.74
N GLU A 30 2.72 0.96 -5.36
CA GLU A 30 3.96 0.26 -5.62
C GLU A 30 4.66 -0.04 -4.30
N ILE A 31 5.04 -1.30 -4.10
CA ILE A 31 5.91 -1.73 -3.01
C ILE A 31 6.94 -2.72 -3.55
N GLU A 32 8.20 -2.51 -3.19
CA GLU A 32 9.34 -3.31 -3.61
C GLU A 32 10.13 -3.68 -2.36
N GLY A 33 10.39 -4.96 -2.17
CA GLY A 33 11.10 -5.44 -1.01
C GLY A 33 11.60 -6.84 -1.23
N TYR A 34 12.74 -7.17 -0.62
CA TYR A 34 13.29 -8.52 -0.65
C TYR A 34 13.41 -9.11 -2.07
N GLY A 35 13.63 -8.30 -3.11
CA GLY A 35 13.72 -8.77 -4.50
C GLY A 35 12.38 -9.08 -5.19
N LYS A 36 11.25 -8.67 -4.61
CA LYS A 36 9.92 -8.71 -5.23
C LYS A 36 9.35 -7.30 -5.33
N LYS A 37 8.75 -6.98 -6.49
CA LYS A 37 7.99 -5.75 -6.71
C LYS A 37 6.52 -6.09 -6.92
N ILE A 38 5.65 -5.40 -6.20
CA ILE A 38 4.19 -5.43 -6.35
C ILE A 38 3.76 -4.08 -6.88
N THR A 39 2.97 -4.11 -7.95
CA THR A 39 2.33 -2.93 -8.53
C THR A 39 0.86 -3.26 -8.72
N THR A 40 -0.01 -2.47 -8.12
CA THR A 40 -1.47 -2.62 -8.26
C THR A 40 -2.16 -1.26 -8.27
N GLU A 41 -3.39 -1.25 -8.75
CA GLU A 41 -4.24 -0.08 -8.74
C GLU A 41 -5.68 -0.45 -8.34
N PHE A 42 -6.35 0.47 -7.66
CA PHE A 42 -7.77 0.33 -7.34
C PHE A 42 -8.49 1.67 -7.47
N LYS A 43 -9.83 1.63 -7.54
CA LYS A 43 -10.67 2.83 -7.58
C LYS A 43 -11.48 2.92 -6.30
N THR A 44 -11.50 4.10 -5.69
CA THR A 44 -12.27 4.41 -4.49
C THR A 44 -13.20 5.60 -4.73
N ASP A 45 -14.32 5.67 -4.03
CA ASP A 45 -15.23 6.82 -4.09
C ASP A 45 -14.73 8.01 -3.24
N ASP A 46 -13.63 7.83 -2.50
CA ASP A 46 -12.98 8.85 -1.68
C ASP A 46 -12.15 9.83 -2.54
N MET A 47 -12.77 10.92 -2.98
CA MET A 47 -12.09 11.99 -3.76
C MET A 47 -10.94 12.67 -2.99
N ASP A 48 -10.94 12.59 -1.66
CA ASP A 48 -9.92 13.17 -0.79
C ASP A 48 -8.77 12.18 -0.46
N PHE A 49 -8.74 10.99 -1.08
CA PHE A 49 -7.68 10.01 -0.84
C PHE A 49 -6.28 10.56 -1.13
N SER A 50 -6.14 11.57 -2.00
CA SER A 50 -4.88 12.30 -2.19
C SER A 50 -4.28 12.84 -0.89
N LYS A 51 -5.12 13.28 0.06
CA LYS A 51 -4.72 13.74 1.39
C LYS A 51 -4.40 12.58 2.34
N LYS A 52 -4.88 11.37 2.04
CA LYS A 52 -4.73 10.15 2.85
C LYS A 52 -3.66 9.19 2.34
N ALA A 53 -3.15 9.41 1.13
CA ALA A 53 -2.17 8.54 0.47
C ALA A 53 -0.91 8.32 1.33
N SER A 54 -0.45 9.34 2.06
CA SER A 54 0.68 9.23 2.98
C SER A 54 0.40 8.29 4.16
N PHE A 55 -0.79 8.38 4.78
CA PHE A 55 -1.21 7.48 5.85
C PHE A 55 -1.39 6.05 5.34
N PHE A 56 -2.04 5.89 4.19
CA PHE A 56 -2.19 4.58 3.54
C PHE A 56 -0.84 3.95 3.24
N LYS A 57 0.09 4.72 2.65
CA LYS A 57 1.46 4.27 2.40
C LYS A 57 2.12 3.80 3.70
N ARG A 58 2.02 4.58 4.78
CA ARG A 58 2.63 4.21 6.06
C ARG A 58 2.04 2.90 6.60
N ALA A 59 0.72 2.76 6.62
CA ALA A 59 0.05 1.55 7.10
C ALA A 59 0.39 0.31 6.25
N LEU A 60 0.48 0.47 4.93
CA LEU A 60 0.91 -0.58 4.02
C LEU A 60 2.37 -1.01 4.29
N PHE A 61 3.26 -0.05 4.53
CA PHE A 61 4.67 -0.33 4.82
C PHE A 61 4.82 -0.99 6.19
N GLU A 62 4.13 -0.52 7.22
CA GLU A 62 4.08 -1.16 8.54
C GLU A 62 3.60 -2.61 8.42
N ARG A 63 2.57 -2.86 7.60
CA ARG A 63 2.07 -4.22 7.35
C ARG A 63 3.11 -5.10 6.67
N ALA A 64 3.81 -4.57 5.66
CA ALA A 64 4.88 -5.27 4.95
C ALA A 64 6.12 -5.52 5.84
N GLU A 65 6.45 -4.60 6.75
CA GLU A 65 7.54 -4.75 7.71
C GLU A 65 7.26 -5.83 8.75
N MET A 66 5.98 -6.01 9.12
CA MET A 66 5.55 -7.10 10.01
C MET A 66 5.56 -8.48 9.33
N MET A 67 5.67 -8.55 8.00
CA MET A 67 5.78 -9.82 7.28
C MET A 67 7.23 -10.32 7.31
N SER A 68 7.41 -11.64 7.41
CA SER A 68 8.75 -12.19 7.20
C SER A 68 9.19 -11.99 5.75
N GLN A 69 10.50 -12.03 5.49
CA GLN A 69 11.03 -11.93 4.12
C GLN A 69 10.46 -13.01 3.19
N PHE A 70 10.23 -14.22 3.74
CA PHE A 70 9.65 -15.34 3.03
C PHE A 70 8.17 -15.05 2.69
N ASP A 71 7.38 -14.62 3.68
CA ASP A 71 5.97 -14.31 3.46
C ASP A 71 5.80 -13.22 2.42
N PHE A 72 6.58 -12.13 2.49
CA PHE A 72 6.51 -11.05 1.51
C PHE A 72 6.76 -11.54 0.07
N ARG A 73 7.77 -12.41 -0.10
CA ARG A 73 8.12 -12.99 -1.42
C ARG A 73 7.05 -13.93 -1.94
N GLU A 74 6.46 -14.75 -1.09
CA GLU A 74 5.49 -15.76 -1.51
C GLU A 74 4.06 -15.22 -1.62
N THR A 75 3.75 -14.12 -0.94
CA THR A 75 2.41 -13.50 -0.96
C THR A 75 1.98 -13.17 -2.39
N THR A 76 0.87 -13.72 -2.84
CA THR A 76 0.40 -13.57 -4.22
C THR A 76 -0.13 -12.17 -4.49
N THR A 77 -0.31 -11.83 -5.76
CA THR A 77 -0.93 -10.56 -6.14
C THR A 77 -2.35 -10.44 -5.59
N GLU A 78 -3.11 -11.55 -5.55
CA GLU A 78 -4.46 -11.60 -4.98
C GLU A 78 -4.47 -11.33 -3.48
N GLU A 79 -3.51 -11.91 -2.74
CA GLU A 79 -3.35 -11.67 -1.30
C GLU A 79 -2.94 -10.22 -1.01
N TRP A 80 -2.01 -9.67 -1.79
CA TRP A 80 -1.66 -8.25 -1.73
C TRP A 80 -2.86 -7.34 -1.99
N ASN A 81 -3.67 -7.65 -3.02
CA ASN A 81 -4.89 -6.91 -3.31
C ASN A 81 -5.87 -6.96 -2.13
N ARG A 82 -5.99 -8.12 -1.45
CA ARG A 82 -6.83 -8.25 -0.26
C ARG A 82 -6.31 -7.40 0.90
N ILE A 83 -5.01 -7.43 1.20
CA ILE A 83 -4.39 -6.60 2.24
C ILE A 83 -4.63 -5.11 1.97
N ILE A 84 -4.46 -4.69 0.70
CA ILE A 84 -4.65 -3.31 0.27
C ILE A 84 -6.10 -2.86 0.44
N LEU A 85 -7.08 -3.69 0.09
CA LEU A 85 -8.50 -3.39 0.28
C LEU A 85 -8.89 -3.36 1.78
N GLU A 86 -8.34 -4.27 2.60
CA GLU A 86 -8.56 -4.27 4.05
C GLU A 86 -8.02 -2.97 4.69
N LEU A 87 -6.84 -2.51 4.27
CA LEU A 87 -6.26 -1.23 4.71
C LEU A 87 -7.08 -0.02 4.22
N GLU A 88 -7.62 -0.08 3.01
CA GLU A 88 -8.47 0.98 2.46
C GLU A 88 -9.72 1.17 3.34
N GLU A 89 -10.41 0.07 3.66
CA GLU A 89 -11.60 0.09 4.51
C GLU A 89 -11.29 0.54 5.94
N ALA A 90 -10.16 0.11 6.52
CA ALA A 90 -9.70 0.57 7.82
C ALA A 90 -9.49 2.10 7.85
N ILE A 91 -8.87 2.67 6.81
CA ILE A 91 -8.62 4.11 6.71
C ILE A 91 -9.90 4.91 6.48
N LYS A 92 -10.90 4.36 5.78
CA LYS A 92 -12.25 4.96 5.69
C LYS A 92 -12.92 5.01 7.07
N CYS A 93 -12.79 3.95 7.88
CA CYS A 93 -13.46 3.85 9.18
C CYS A 93 -12.91 4.80 10.26
N ILE A 94 -11.67 5.27 10.13
CA ILE A 94 -11.07 6.26 11.04
C ILE A 94 -11.77 7.65 10.92
N GLN A 95 -12.70 7.82 9.97
CA GLN A 95 -13.46 9.05 9.75
C GLN A 95 -14.96 8.98 10.10
N LYS A 96 -15.34 8.27 11.16
CA LYS A 96 -16.65 8.51 11.80
C LYS A 96 -16.50 9.37 13.05
#